data_AF-A0A8T5MDH5-F1
#
_entry.id   AF-A0A8T5MDH5-F1
#
_cell.length_a   1.000
_cell.length_b   1.000
_cell.length_c   1.000
_cell.angle_alpha   90.00
_cell.angle_beta   90.00
_cell.angle_gamma   90.00
#
_symmetry.space_group_name_H-M   'P 1'
#
loop_
_entity.id
_entity.type
_entity.pdbx_description
1 polymer ?
#
loop_
_entity_poly.entity_id
_entity_poly.type
_entity_poly.pdbx_seq_one_letter_code
_entity_poly.pdbx_strand_id
1 'polypeptide(L)'
;MPTKKETEETEKIKKAVEGEDSGKKKVVKEPQLTDLPGIGPAVAAKLESAGIFDMMSLAVMSPASLGDAAGVSSAVARKAIVAARDVLDLGFVEGTEYARRRENVVYITTGSKELNNLLGGKGVESRAITEAFGAYGSGKTQVGSTLAVNVQLPIEKGGAN
;
A
#
# COMPACT_ATOMS: atom_id res chain seq x y z
N MET A 1 0.82 4.01 40.82
CA MET A 1 1.01 5.39 40.32
C MET A 1 2.48 5.52 39.94
N PRO A 2 2.83 5.78 38.67
CA PRO A 2 4.22 5.89 38.26
C PRO A 2 4.90 7.08 38.96
N THR A 3 6.15 6.89 39.33
CA THR A 3 6.95 7.89 40.06
C THR A 3 7.38 9.03 39.13
N LYS A 4 7.62 10.24 39.67
CA LYS A 4 8.03 11.44 38.88
C LYS A 4 9.21 11.18 37.94
N LYS A 5 10.07 10.21 38.26
CA LYS A 5 11.24 9.82 37.47
C LYS A 5 10.87 8.99 36.22
N GLU A 6 9.86 8.12 36.32
CA GLU A 6 9.31 7.35 35.19
C GLU A 6 8.50 8.24 34.22
N THR A 7 7.91 9.33 34.73
CA THR A 7 7.19 10.32 33.92
C THR A 7 8.15 11.21 33.10
N GLU A 8 9.30 11.56 33.67
CA GLU A 8 10.36 12.30 32.94
C GLU A 8 11.07 11.45 31.88
N GLU A 9 11.23 10.15 32.12
CA GLU A 9 11.88 9.23 31.17
C GLU A 9 10.95 8.93 29.98
N THR A 10 9.65 8.82 30.21
CA THR A 10 8.64 8.67 29.14
C THR A 10 8.43 9.96 28.32
N GLU A 11 8.58 11.15 28.91
CA GLU A 11 8.59 12.41 28.16
C GLU A 11 9.86 12.61 27.32
N LYS A 12 11.02 12.16 27.81
CA LYS A 12 12.28 12.19 27.04
C LYS A 12 12.23 11.27 25.82
N ILE A 13 11.60 10.10 25.94
CA ILE A 13 11.40 9.17 24.82
C ILE A 13 10.43 9.76 23.80
N LYS A 14 9.33 10.42 24.23
CA LYS A 14 8.41 11.11 23.31
C LYS A 14 9.08 12.24 22.52
N LYS A 15 9.93 13.05 23.18
CA LYS A 15 10.67 14.13 22.51
C LYS A 15 11.78 13.65 21.56
N ALA A 16 12.29 12.43 21.73
CA ALA A 16 13.25 11.84 20.80
C ALA A 16 12.59 11.24 19.54
N VAL A 17 11.28 10.91 19.60
CA VAL A 17 10.50 10.38 18.48
C VAL A 17 9.92 11.51 17.62
N GLU A 18 9.69 12.68 18.20
CA GLU A 18 9.34 13.91 17.47
C GLU A 18 10.61 14.58 16.92
N GLY A 19 11.32 13.86 16.04
CA GLY A 19 12.36 14.45 15.21
C GLY A 19 11.73 15.52 14.31
N GLU A 20 12.27 16.73 14.39
CA GLU A 20 11.99 17.85 13.49
C GLU A 20 12.27 17.43 12.03
N ASP A 21 11.25 16.94 11.32
CA ASP A 21 11.28 16.91 9.86
C ASP A 21 10.94 18.31 9.33
N SER A 22 11.88 19.24 9.49
CA SER A 22 11.91 20.48 8.71
C SER A 22 12.38 20.15 7.29
N GLY A 23 11.65 19.30 6.58
CA GLY A 23 11.86 18.97 5.18
C GLY A 23 11.21 20.02 4.29
N LYS A 24 12.01 20.93 3.76
CA LYS A 24 11.63 21.78 2.60
C LYS A 24 10.91 20.89 1.57
N LYS A 25 9.64 21.18 1.27
CA LYS A 25 8.91 20.59 0.13
C LYS A 25 9.68 20.89 -1.17
N LYS A 26 10.62 20.02 -1.53
CA LYS A 26 11.06 19.88 -2.91
C LYS A 26 9.83 19.39 -3.67
N VAL A 27 9.44 20.11 -4.72
CA VAL A 27 8.52 19.58 -5.72
C VAL A 27 9.26 18.42 -6.38
N VAL A 28 9.10 17.21 -5.83
CA VAL A 28 9.66 15.99 -6.40
C VAL A 28 8.78 15.70 -7.61
N LYS A 29 9.33 15.91 -8.81
CA LYS A 29 8.70 15.45 -10.05
C LYS A 29 8.46 13.94 -9.89
N GLU A 30 7.21 13.50 -10.03
CA GLU A 30 6.89 12.07 -9.95
C GLU A 30 7.75 11.32 -10.99
N PRO A 31 8.52 10.32 -10.56
CA PRO A 31 9.42 9.61 -11.45
C PRO A 31 8.61 8.88 -12.51
N GLN A 32 8.93 9.13 -13.78
CA GLN A 32 8.21 8.55 -14.91
C GLN A 32 8.87 7.25 -15.36
N LEU A 33 8.11 6.39 -16.03
CA LEU A 33 8.64 5.15 -16.61
C LEU A 33 9.81 5.41 -17.56
N THR A 34 9.81 6.55 -18.26
CA THR A 34 10.87 6.97 -19.19
C THR A 34 12.19 7.36 -18.50
N ASP A 35 12.18 7.56 -17.19
CA ASP A 35 13.39 7.86 -16.41
C ASP A 35 14.19 6.59 -16.10
N LEU A 36 13.63 5.41 -16.38
CA LEU A 36 14.26 4.12 -16.12
C LEU A 36 15.24 3.71 -17.24
N PRO A 37 16.37 3.08 -16.89
CA PRO A 37 17.37 2.68 -17.85
C PRO A 37 16.81 1.66 -18.85
N GLY A 38 16.86 2.02 -20.14
CA GLY A 38 16.38 1.18 -21.24
C GLY A 38 14.88 1.26 -21.50
N ILE A 39 14.15 2.14 -20.81
CA ILE A 39 12.77 2.47 -21.11
C ILE A 39 12.72 3.85 -21.77
N GLY A 40 12.76 3.87 -23.11
CA GLY A 40 12.55 5.11 -23.88
C GLY A 40 11.06 5.38 -24.16
N PRO A 41 10.70 6.51 -24.80
CA PRO A 41 9.31 6.86 -25.11
C PRO A 41 8.54 5.78 -25.88
N ALA A 42 9.20 5.11 -26.83
CA ALA A 42 8.59 4.03 -27.60
C ALA A 42 8.32 2.76 -26.77
N VAL A 43 9.16 2.49 -25.76
CA VAL A 43 8.97 1.37 -24.84
C VAL A 43 7.88 1.71 -23.82
N ALA A 44 7.87 2.95 -23.31
CA ALA A 44 6.82 3.45 -22.43
C ALA A 44 5.43 3.36 -23.09
N ALA A 45 5.29 3.76 -24.34
CA ALA A 45 4.01 3.63 -25.06
C ALA A 45 3.51 2.18 -25.19
N LYS A 46 4.45 1.20 -25.32
CA LYS A 46 4.11 -0.23 -25.31
C LYS A 46 3.67 -0.71 -23.93
N LEU A 47 4.36 -0.26 -22.88
CA LEU A 47 4.00 -0.55 -21.50
C LEU A 47 2.61 -0.02 -21.17
N GLU A 48 2.31 1.22 -21.56
CA GLU A 48 0.99 1.83 -21.40
C GLU A 48 -0.09 1.03 -22.16
N SER A 49 0.21 0.60 -23.39
CA SER A 49 -0.68 -0.27 -24.17
C SER A 49 -0.90 -1.64 -23.52
N ALA A 50 0.05 -2.09 -22.70
CA ALA A 50 -0.03 -3.32 -21.91
C ALA A 50 -0.63 -3.09 -20.50
N GLY A 51 -1.12 -1.88 -20.19
CA GLY A 51 -1.75 -1.56 -18.91
C GLY A 51 -0.78 -1.22 -17.78
N ILE A 52 0.50 -0.96 -18.10
CA ILE A 52 1.55 -0.64 -17.13
C ILE A 52 1.81 0.86 -17.18
N PHE A 53 1.24 1.58 -16.22
CA PHE A 53 1.25 3.06 -16.20
C PHE A 53 2.17 3.65 -15.11
N ASP A 54 2.50 2.85 -14.09
CA ASP A 54 3.19 3.33 -12.90
C ASP A 54 4.40 2.46 -12.54
N MET A 55 5.27 3.05 -11.71
CA MET A 55 6.54 2.43 -11.33
C MET A 55 6.37 1.20 -10.43
N MET A 56 5.32 1.14 -9.61
CA MET A 56 5.03 -0.02 -8.75
C MET A 56 4.64 -1.22 -9.60
N SER A 57 3.78 -1.01 -10.60
CA SER A 57 3.39 -2.03 -11.58
C SER A 57 4.62 -2.61 -12.28
N LEU A 58 5.57 -1.78 -12.71
CA LEU A 58 6.82 -2.26 -13.30
C LEU A 58 7.70 -3.01 -12.29
N ALA A 59 7.84 -2.50 -11.07
CA ALA A 59 8.74 -3.04 -10.04
C ALA A 59 8.35 -4.45 -9.56
N VAL A 60 7.08 -4.84 -9.69
CA VAL A 60 6.57 -6.17 -9.31
C VAL A 60 6.50 -7.18 -10.47
N MET A 61 6.84 -6.76 -11.70
CA MET A 61 6.86 -7.66 -12.85
C MET A 61 8.05 -8.61 -12.84
N SER A 62 7.88 -9.75 -13.50
CA SER A 62 9.00 -10.61 -13.85
C SER A 62 9.75 -10.04 -15.07
N PRO A 63 11.08 -10.26 -15.20
CA PRO A 63 11.82 -9.84 -16.38
C PRO A 63 11.31 -10.45 -17.69
N ALA A 64 10.69 -11.64 -17.65
CA ALA A 64 10.08 -12.27 -18.81
C ALA A 64 8.83 -11.51 -19.25
N SER A 65 7.90 -11.28 -18.32
CA SER A 65 6.67 -10.53 -18.59
C SER A 65 6.94 -9.12 -19.10
N LEU A 66 7.94 -8.44 -18.53
CA LEU A 66 8.35 -7.11 -18.98
C LEU A 66 8.98 -7.15 -20.38
N GLY A 67 9.78 -8.18 -20.67
CA GLY A 67 10.34 -8.40 -22.00
C GLY A 67 9.27 -8.59 -23.06
N ASP A 68 8.26 -9.43 -22.76
CA ASP A 68 7.14 -9.72 -23.65
C ASP A 68 6.25 -8.49 -23.88
N ALA A 69 5.94 -7.74 -22.83
CA ALA A 69 5.08 -6.56 -22.92
C ALA A 69 5.76 -5.37 -23.64
N ALA A 70 7.04 -5.13 -23.36
CA ALA A 70 7.75 -3.93 -23.82
C ALA A 70 8.64 -4.18 -25.05
N GLY A 71 8.85 -5.43 -25.43
CA GLY A 71 9.77 -5.84 -26.49
C GLY A 71 11.24 -5.53 -26.17
N VAL A 72 11.62 -5.66 -24.89
CA VAL A 72 12.99 -5.42 -24.41
C VAL A 72 13.69 -6.73 -24.08
N SER A 73 15.02 -6.74 -24.15
CA SER A 73 15.80 -7.91 -23.73
C SER A 73 15.63 -8.17 -22.22
N SER A 74 15.77 -9.42 -21.79
CA SER A 74 15.68 -9.77 -20.37
C SER A 74 16.72 -9.06 -19.50
N ALA A 75 17.87 -8.68 -20.07
CA ALA A 75 18.90 -7.92 -19.38
C ALA A 75 18.47 -6.46 -19.12
N VAL A 76 17.83 -5.82 -20.10
CA VAL A 76 17.25 -4.48 -19.96
C VAL A 76 16.07 -4.51 -18.98
N ALA A 77 15.19 -5.50 -19.12
CA ALA A 77 14.06 -5.69 -18.21
C ALA A 77 14.51 -5.81 -16.74
N ARG A 78 15.53 -6.64 -16.45
CA ARG A 78 16.09 -6.75 -15.10
C ARG A 78 16.61 -5.41 -14.57
N LYS A 79 17.37 -4.66 -15.38
CA LYS A 79 17.90 -3.36 -14.97
C LYS A 79 16.80 -2.34 -14.70
N ALA A 80 15.77 -2.31 -15.54
CA ALA A 80 14.62 -1.42 -15.36
C ALA A 80 13.84 -1.76 -14.08
N ILE A 81 13.62 -3.05 -13.80
CA ILE A 81 12.95 -3.52 -12.57
C ILE A 81 13.75 -3.13 -11.32
N VAL A 82 15.07 -3.37 -11.31
CA VAL A 82 15.91 -2.98 -10.15
C VAL A 82 15.89 -1.46 -9.97
N ALA A 83 16.08 -0.69 -11.03
CA ALA A 83 16.04 0.77 -10.95
C ALA A 83 14.68 1.29 -10.44
N ALA A 84 13.57 0.69 -10.88
CA ALA A 84 12.24 1.03 -10.36
C ALA A 84 12.10 0.74 -8.87
N ARG A 85 12.64 -0.39 -8.40
CA ARG A 85 12.65 -0.74 -6.96
C ARG A 85 13.50 0.23 -6.14
N ASP A 86 14.62 0.68 -6.68
CA ASP A 86 15.49 1.65 -6.02
C ASP A 86 14.82 3.04 -5.92
N VAL A 87 14.17 3.49 -7.00
CA VAL A 87 13.43 4.76 -7.01
C VAL A 87 12.25 4.74 -6.03
N LEU A 88 11.61 3.58 -5.87
CA LEU A 88 10.50 3.37 -4.95
C LEU A 88 10.92 2.98 -3.53
N ASP A 89 12.24 2.90 -3.27
CA ASP A 89 12.81 2.48 -1.99
C ASP A 89 12.23 1.14 -1.47
N LEU A 90 12.11 0.16 -2.38
CA LEU A 90 11.57 -1.18 -2.09
C LEU A 90 12.62 -2.14 -1.52
N GLY A 91 13.50 -1.61 -0.67
CA GLY A 91 14.58 -2.33 -0.01
C GLY A 91 14.18 -2.92 1.34
N PHE A 92 15.19 -3.09 2.20
CA PHE A 92 14.97 -3.46 3.60
C PHE A 92 14.43 -2.27 4.39
N VAL A 93 13.44 -2.53 5.24
CA VAL A 93 12.82 -1.51 6.10
C VAL A 93 12.81 -2.04 7.53
N GLU A 94 12.98 -1.15 8.51
CA GLU A 94 12.88 -1.51 9.92
C GLU A 94 11.45 -1.94 10.28
N GLY A 95 11.31 -2.92 11.17
CA GLY A 95 10.00 -3.41 11.60
C GLY A 95 9.12 -2.33 12.24
N THR A 96 9.71 -1.39 12.99
CA THR A 96 8.98 -0.26 13.61
C THR A 96 8.46 0.71 12.56
N GLU A 97 9.28 1.02 11.56
CA GLU A 97 8.89 1.86 10.43
C GLU A 97 7.78 1.18 9.60
N TYR A 98 7.92 -0.11 9.32
CA TYR A 98 6.89 -0.87 8.62
C TYR A 98 5.56 -0.91 9.40
N ALA A 99 5.62 -1.09 10.72
CA ALA A 99 4.45 -1.03 11.58
C ALA A 99 3.76 0.35 11.52
N ARG A 100 4.54 1.44 11.52
CA ARG A 100 4.03 2.81 11.34
C ARG A 100 3.36 2.99 9.97
N ARG A 101 3.98 2.49 8.89
CA ARG A 101 3.38 2.52 7.53
C ARG A 101 2.02 1.79 7.50
N ARG A 102 1.89 0.72 8.28
CA ARG A 102 0.67 -0.09 8.42
C ARG A 102 -0.46 0.58 9.21
N GLU A 103 -0.21 1.69 9.89
CA GLU A 103 -1.27 2.51 10.52
C GLU A 103 -2.25 3.08 9.48
N ASN A 104 -1.78 3.29 8.24
CA ASN A 104 -2.61 3.75 7.13
C ASN A 104 -3.50 2.65 6.52
N VAL A 105 -3.65 1.50 7.18
CA VAL A 105 -4.58 0.46 6.73
C VAL A 105 -5.98 0.79 7.22
N VAL A 106 -6.88 0.90 6.24
CA VAL A 106 -8.29 1.17 6.46
C VAL A 106 -9.05 -0.15 6.64
N TYR A 107 -10.09 -0.11 7.47
CA TYR A 107 -10.99 -1.23 7.74
C TYR A 107 -12.42 -0.82 7.42
N ILE A 108 -13.13 -1.65 6.66
CA ILE A 108 -14.51 -1.41 6.26
C ILE A 108 -15.43 -2.21 7.19
N THR A 109 -16.33 -1.52 7.90
CA THR A 109 -17.31 -2.14 8.78
C THR A 109 -18.25 -3.06 7.99
N THR A 110 -18.58 -4.22 8.56
CA THR A 110 -19.59 -5.12 7.98
C THR A 110 -21.03 -4.70 8.33
N GLY A 111 -21.20 -3.68 9.19
CA GLY A 111 -22.50 -3.27 9.74
C GLY A 111 -22.97 -4.11 10.93
N SER A 112 -22.41 -5.31 11.13
CA SER A 112 -22.62 -6.14 12.34
C SER A 112 -21.44 -5.99 13.29
N LYS A 113 -21.74 -5.73 14.57
CA LYS A 113 -20.73 -5.63 15.63
C LYS A 113 -20.04 -6.98 15.85
N GLU A 114 -20.81 -8.06 15.84
CA GLU A 114 -20.35 -9.42 16.10
C GLU A 114 -19.44 -9.92 14.98
N LEU A 115 -19.81 -9.64 13.73
CA LEU A 115 -18.96 -10.01 12.59
C LEU A 115 -17.69 -9.16 12.56
N ASN A 116 -17.76 -7.87 12.88
CA ASN A 116 -16.55 -7.04 13.03
C ASN A 116 -15.63 -7.57 14.14
N ASN A 117 -16.19 -8.00 15.28
CA ASN A 117 -15.43 -8.59 16.38
C ASN A 117 -14.70 -9.86 15.96
N LEU A 118 -15.35 -10.72 15.15
CA LEU A 118 -14.70 -11.88 14.56
C LEU A 118 -13.53 -11.49 13.65
N LEU A 119 -13.66 -10.36 12.93
CA LEU A 119 -12.63 -9.80 12.05
C LEU A 119 -11.67 -8.85 12.79
N GLY A 120 -11.28 -9.19 14.03
CA GLY A 120 -10.32 -8.39 14.81
C GLY A 120 -10.86 -7.06 15.34
N GLY A 121 -12.19 -6.92 15.43
CA GLY A 121 -12.87 -5.76 16.03
C GLY A 121 -13.09 -4.58 15.10
N LYS A 122 -12.65 -4.64 13.84
CA LYS A 122 -12.61 -3.48 12.93
C LYS A 122 -13.39 -3.69 11.62
N GLY A 123 -13.57 -4.93 11.19
CA GLY A 123 -14.21 -5.26 9.91
C GLY A 123 -13.20 -5.75 8.87
N VAL A 124 -13.53 -5.58 7.58
CA VAL A 124 -12.73 -6.08 6.45
C VAL A 124 -11.52 -5.19 6.21
N GLU A 125 -10.33 -5.79 6.17
CA GLU A 125 -9.05 -5.09 6.06
C GLU A 125 -8.68 -4.73 4.61
N SER A 126 -8.23 -3.48 4.38
CA SER A 126 -7.62 -3.06 3.10
C SER A 126 -6.19 -3.61 2.94
N ARG A 127 -5.71 -3.74 1.69
CA ARG A 127 -4.42 -4.40 1.37
C ARG A 127 -4.37 -5.89 1.74
N ALA A 128 -5.54 -6.53 1.87
CA ALA A 128 -5.69 -7.97 2.05
C ALA A 128 -6.82 -8.51 1.15
N ILE A 129 -6.82 -9.81 0.89
CA ILE A 129 -7.92 -10.51 0.22
C ILE A 129 -8.73 -11.24 1.30
N THR A 130 -10.03 -10.96 1.39
CA THR A 130 -10.95 -11.63 2.31
C THR A 130 -11.99 -12.41 1.53
N GLU A 131 -12.15 -13.70 1.84
CA GLU A 131 -13.09 -14.60 1.18
C GLU A 131 -14.28 -14.93 2.10
N ALA A 132 -15.50 -14.94 1.53
CA ALA A 132 -16.71 -15.41 2.20
C ALA A 132 -17.35 -16.56 1.41
N PHE A 133 -17.36 -17.77 1.99
CA PHE A 133 -17.91 -18.99 1.37
C PHE A 133 -19.00 -19.64 2.24
N GLY A 134 -19.88 -20.46 1.65
CA GLY A 134 -21.00 -21.10 2.35
C GLY A 134 -22.16 -21.50 1.42
N ALA A 135 -23.18 -22.17 1.98
CA ALA A 135 -24.35 -22.66 1.25
C ALA A 135 -25.21 -21.54 0.61
N TYR A 136 -26.12 -21.89 -0.31
CA TYR A 136 -27.08 -20.93 -0.85
C TYR A 136 -27.89 -20.26 0.28
N GLY A 137 -28.13 -18.95 0.16
CA GLY A 137 -28.84 -18.19 1.19
C GLY A 137 -28.03 -17.85 2.45
N SER A 138 -26.73 -18.22 2.53
CA SER A 138 -25.89 -17.95 3.71
C SER A 138 -25.44 -16.49 3.89
N GLY A 139 -25.96 -15.53 3.10
CA GLY A 139 -25.64 -14.11 3.25
C GLY A 139 -24.41 -13.58 2.49
N LYS A 140 -23.69 -14.41 1.70
CA LYS A 140 -22.45 -14.00 1.00
C LYS A 140 -22.65 -12.76 0.11
N THR A 141 -23.67 -12.78 -0.73
CA THR A 141 -24.00 -11.66 -1.63
C THR A 141 -24.36 -10.40 -0.84
N GLN A 142 -25.08 -10.56 0.27
CA GLN A 142 -25.51 -9.48 1.14
C GLN A 142 -24.31 -8.81 1.84
N VAL A 143 -23.31 -9.58 2.27
CA VAL A 143 -22.05 -9.04 2.78
C VAL A 143 -21.36 -8.19 1.71
N GLY A 144 -21.24 -8.71 0.48
CA GLY A 144 -20.66 -7.96 -0.64
C GLY A 144 -21.40 -6.65 -0.94
N SER A 145 -22.73 -6.69 -1.05
CA SER A 145 -23.54 -5.49 -1.27
C SER A 145 -23.44 -4.47 -0.13
N THR A 146 -23.36 -4.94 1.12
CA THR A 146 -23.23 -4.07 2.29
C THR A 146 -21.88 -3.36 2.30
N LEU A 147 -20.79 -4.07 2.02
CA LEU A 147 -19.45 -3.49 1.93
C LEU A 147 -19.35 -2.43 0.82
N ALA A 148 -20.01 -2.64 -0.32
CA ALA A 148 -20.04 -1.69 -1.43
C ALA A 148 -20.70 -0.34 -1.08
N VAL A 149 -21.60 -0.32 -0.10
CA VAL A 149 -22.19 0.91 0.44
C VAL A 149 -21.33 1.46 1.58
N ASN A 150 -20.92 0.61 2.52
CA ASN A 150 -20.19 1.04 3.71
C ASN A 150 -18.83 1.66 3.38
N VAL A 151 -18.17 1.24 2.31
CA VAL A 151 -16.89 1.83 1.87
C VAL A 151 -17.01 3.34 1.57
N GLN A 152 -18.21 3.82 1.21
CA GLN A 152 -18.46 5.23 0.89
C GLN A 152 -18.67 6.12 2.12
N LEU A 153 -18.78 5.51 3.31
CA LEU A 153 -18.87 6.25 4.55
C LEU A 153 -17.50 6.88 4.90
N PRO A 154 -17.50 7.98 5.67
CA PRO A 154 -16.28 8.49 6.27
C PRO A 154 -15.56 7.46 7.15
N ILE A 155 -14.24 7.58 7.28
CA ILE A 155 -13.39 6.66 8.08
C ILE A 155 -13.90 6.54 9.53
N GLU A 156 -14.34 7.64 10.16
CA GLU A 156 -14.85 7.64 11.53
C GLU A 156 -16.16 6.85 11.71
N LYS A 157 -16.85 6.54 10.62
CA LYS A 157 -18.04 5.67 10.60
C LYS A 157 -17.73 4.24 10.12
N GLY A 158 -16.47 3.91 9.94
CA GLY A 158 -16.02 2.59 9.47
C GLY A 158 -16.09 2.40 7.96
N GLY A 159 -16.09 3.48 7.17
CA GLY A 159 -15.89 3.43 5.72
C GLY A 159 -14.46 3.79 5.29
N ALA A 160 -14.29 4.18 4.04
CA ALA A 160 -12.98 4.47 3.44
C ALA A 160 -12.98 5.72 2.52
N ASN A 161 -13.99 6.58 2.65
CA ASN A 161 -14.11 7.84 1.90
C ASN A 161 -13.61 9.05 2.71
#